data_AF-A0A250IE75-F1
#
_entry.id   AF-A0A250IE75-F1
#
_cell.length_a   1.000
_cell.length_b   1.000
_cell.length_c   1.000
_cell.angle_alpha   90.00
_cell.angle_beta   90.00
_cell.angle_gamma   90.00
#
_symmetry.space_group_name_H-M   'P 1'
#
loop_
_entity.id
_entity.type
_entity.pdbx_description
1 polymer ?
#
loop_
_entity_poly.entity_id
_entity_poly.type
_entity_poly.pdbx_seq_one_letter_code
_entity_poly.pdbx_strand_id
1 'polypeptide(L)'
;MSQAGDLVRSHSFEFEFSGQKTKVPATWLSQGYQSTIAWIADVIGQMYLDVGEPIPLEDMEGIVLIDELDLHLHPSWQVRLVPVLKRVFPRIQFIVTTHSPMLLPALERHEIVMLRLDENGDVVAEPPPASPKLMTGSEIYSSFFNIQKLYPSDLGDELRRYTYLSSDPTRTDEEDTEMLRLQKKLTEAGLDLGLPPVPRDLP
;
A
#
# COMPACT_ATOMS: atom_id res chain seq x y z
N MET A 1 -16.36 -31.27 30.65
CA MET A 1 -14.95 -30.83 30.86
C MET A 1 -14.32 -30.70 29.49
N SER A 2 -14.23 -29.46 28.96
CA SER A 2 -13.58 -29.18 27.67
C SER A 2 -12.08 -29.49 27.81
N GLN A 3 -11.51 -30.33 26.94
CA GLN A 3 -10.05 -30.53 26.89
C GLN A 3 -9.39 -29.27 26.32
N ALA A 4 -8.12 -29.01 26.67
CA ALA A 4 -7.35 -27.88 26.14
C ALA A 4 -7.27 -27.87 24.60
N GLY A 5 -7.43 -29.03 23.95
CA GLY A 5 -7.49 -29.15 22.49
C GLY A 5 -8.80 -28.65 21.84
N ASP A 6 -9.90 -28.59 22.60
CA ASP A 6 -11.20 -28.12 22.07
C ASP A 6 -11.22 -26.59 21.89
N LEU A 7 -10.48 -25.86 22.75
CA LEU A 7 -10.34 -24.39 22.67
C LEU A 7 -9.59 -23.93 21.40
N VAL A 8 -8.66 -24.76 20.90
CA VAL A 8 -7.90 -24.47 19.66
C VAL A 8 -8.74 -24.73 18.41
N ARG A 9 -9.73 -25.63 18.49
CA ARG A 9 -10.63 -25.96 17.37
C ARG A 9 -11.83 -25.02 17.27
N SER A 10 -12.32 -24.47 18.38
CA SER A 10 -13.46 -23.54 18.38
C SER A 10 -13.12 -22.15 17.83
N HIS A 11 -11.85 -21.72 17.93
CA HIS A 11 -11.36 -20.41 17.46
C HIS A 11 -10.49 -20.54 16.21
N SER A 12 -11.00 -21.25 15.19
CA SER A 12 -10.29 -21.48 13.93
C SER A 12 -10.96 -20.79 12.75
N PHE A 13 -10.15 -20.16 11.91
CA PHE A 13 -10.57 -19.57 10.64
C PHE A 13 -10.41 -20.60 9.54
N GLU A 14 -11.39 -20.68 8.63
CA GLU A 14 -11.33 -21.55 7.46
C GLU A 14 -10.63 -20.81 6.31
N PHE A 15 -9.51 -21.35 5.85
CA PHE A 15 -8.79 -20.89 4.66
C PHE A 15 -8.91 -21.92 3.56
N GLU A 16 -9.05 -21.46 2.33
CA GLU A 16 -8.96 -22.32 1.15
C GLU A 16 -7.54 -22.24 0.58
N PHE A 17 -6.81 -23.36 0.66
CA PHE A 17 -5.49 -23.52 0.05
C PHE A 17 -5.59 -24.62 -1.01
N SER A 18 -5.32 -24.27 -2.28
CA SER A 18 -5.31 -25.22 -3.40
C SER A 18 -6.61 -26.03 -3.53
N GLY A 19 -7.77 -25.40 -3.28
CA GLY A 19 -9.08 -26.06 -3.31
C GLY A 19 -9.41 -26.93 -2.09
N GLN A 20 -8.53 -26.97 -1.07
CA GLN A 20 -8.80 -27.61 0.21
C GLN A 20 -9.05 -26.58 1.31
N LYS A 21 -10.18 -26.75 2.00
CA LYS A 21 -10.54 -25.96 3.18
C LYS A 21 -9.80 -26.47 4.40
N THR A 22 -8.95 -25.65 4.98
CA THR A 22 -8.19 -25.94 6.20
C THR A 22 -8.57 -24.97 7.30
N LYS A 23 -8.81 -25.49 8.50
CA LYS A 23 -9.06 -24.69 9.70
C LYS A 23 -7.74 -24.38 10.38
N VAL A 24 -7.44 -23.09 10.54
CA VAL A 24 -6.22 -22.59 11.15
C VAL A 24 -6.60 -21.80 12.42
N PRO A 25 -5.98 -22.09 13.58
CA PRO A 25 -6.21 -21.30 14.79
C PRO A 25 -5.86 -19.82 14.58
N ALA A 26 -6.61 -18.92 15.20
CA ALA A 26 -6.33 -17.47 15.14
C ALA A 26 -4.88 -17.12 15.52
N THR A 27 -4.31 -17.84 16.49
CA THR A 27 -2.94 -17.65 16.99
C THR A 27 -1.85 -18.05 15.99
N TRP A 28 -2.21 -18.76 14.91
CA TRP A 28 -1.27 -19.16 13.85
C TRP A 28 -1.31 -18.21 12.65
N LEU A 29 -2.19 -17.20 12.68
CA LEU A 29 -2.18 -16.13 11.69
C LEU A 29 -0.96 -15.24 11.87
N SER A 30 -0.54 -14.53 10.81
CA SER A 30 0.53 -13.55 10.95
C SER A 30 0.08 -12.39 11.85
N GLN A 31 1.05 -11.71 12.47
CA GLN A 31 0.78 -10.64 13.42
C GLN A 31 -0.16 -9.56 12.87
N GLY A 32 0.02 -9.15 11.61
CA GLY A 32 -0.88 -8.19 10.96
C GLY A 32 -2.35 -8.62 10.91
N TYR A 33 -2.62 -9.90 10.65
CA TYR A 33 -3.99 -10.42 10.69
C TYR A 33 -4.54 -10.44 12.11
N GLN A 34 -3.74 -10.88 13.08
CA GLN A 34 -4.16 -10.91 14.48
C GLN A 34 -4.50 -9.51 14.99
N SER A 35 -3.64 -8.53 14.73
CA SER A 35 -3.87 -7.13 15.07
C SER A 35 -5.13 -6.58 14.38
N THR A 36 -5.33 -6.90 13.10
CA THR A 36 -6.50 -6.43 12.35
C THR A 36 -7.80 -7.00 12.88
N ILE A 37 -7.84 -8.30 13.13
CA ILE A 37 -9.00 -8.97 13.71
C ILE A 37 -9.28 -8.43 15.11
N ALA A 38 -8.23 -8.21 15.91
CA ALA A 38 -8.37 -7.70 17.27
C ALA A 38 -9.07 -6.34 17.30
N TRP A 39 -8.58 -5.35 16.54
CA TRP A 39 -9.21 -4.02 16.57
C TRP A 39 -10.61 -4.02 15.95
N ILE A 40 -10.88 -4.83 14.91
CA ILE A 40 -12.23 -4.97 14.34
C ILE A 40 -13.18 -5.56 15.39
N ALA A 41 -12.74 -6.60 16.11
CA ALA A 41 -13.52 -7.20 17.19
C ALA A 41 -13.76 -6.20 18.32
N ASP A 42 -12.79 -5.34 18.62
CA ASP A 42 -12.90 -4.29 19.64
C ASP A 42 -13.94 -3.23 19.24
N VAL A 43 -13.94 -2.76 17.98
CA VAL A 43 -14.95 -1.84 17.45
C VAL A 43 -16.35 -2.44 17.54
N ILE A 44 -16.53 -3.68 17.07
CA ILE A 44 -17.82 -4.41 17.14
C ILE A 44 -18.26 -4.60 18.59
N GLY A 45 -17.33 -5.00 19.46
CA GLY A 45 -17.59 -5.23 20.88
C GLY A 45 -17.99 -3.96 21.61
N GLN A 46 -17.32 -2.84 21.34
CA GLN A 46 -17.63 -1.55 21.93
C GLN A 46 -19.02 -1.06 21.54
N MET A 47 -19.41 -1.24 20.27
CA MET A 47 -20.77 -0.90 19.81
C MET A 47 -21.83 -1.79 20.45
N TYR A 48 -21.56 -3.08 20.60
CA TYR A 48 -22.44 -4.00 21.32
C TYR A 48 -22.61 -3.60 22.78
N LEU A 49 -21.55 -3.17 23.46
CA LEU A 49 -21.60 -2.73 24.86
C LEU A 49 -22.39 -1.42 25.04
N ASP A 50 -22.33 -0.52 24.06
CA ASP A 50 -23.04 0.76 24.12
C ASP A 50 -24.56 0.61 23.91
N VAL A 51 -24.96 -0.22 22.95
CA VAL A 51 -26.38 -0.45 22.62
C VAL A 51 -27.01 -1.55 23.50
N GLY A 52 -26.22 -2.52 23.96
CA GLY A 52 -26.67 -3.61 24.83
C GLY A 52 -27.31 -4.79 24.09
N GLU A 53 -27.39 -4.76 22.77
CA GLU A 53 -27.89 -5.85 21.92
C GLU A 53 -27.11 -5.97 20.61
N PRO A 54 -27.14 -7.14 19.92
CA PRO A 54 -26.44 -7.32 18.66
C PRO A 54 -27.04 -6.46 17.55
N ILE A 55 -26.19 -5.69 16.88
CA ILE A 55 -26.57 -4.85 15.74
C ILE A 55 -25.95 -5.46 14.48
N PRO A 56 -26.67 -5.56 13.35
CA PRO A 56 -26.08 -5.86 12.05
C PRO A 56 -24.92 -4.90 11.73
N LEU A 57 -23.84 -5.39 11.12
CA LEU A 57 -22.66 -4.57 10.82
C LEU A 57 -23.00 -3.41 9.87
N GLU A 58 -23.94 -3.62 8.95
CA GLU A 58 -24.44 -2.58 8.03
C GLU A 58 -25.24 -1.45 8.70
N ASP A 59 -25.74 -1.68 9.92
CA ASP A 59 -26.54 -0.72 10.68
C ASP A 59 -25.73 -0.07 11.81
N MET A 60 -24.47 -0.46 11.98
CA MET A 60 -23.55 0.18 12.92
C MET A 60 -23.21 1.61 12.47
N GLU A 61 -23.44 2.58 13.34
CA GLU A 61 -23.24 4.01 13.09
C GLU A 61 -22.24 4.58 14.09
N GLY A 62 -21.34 5.45 13.63
CA GLY A 62 -20.37 6.10 14.51
C GLY A 62 -19.13 6.63 13.78
N ILE A 63 -18.23 7.23 14.56
CA ILE A 63 -16.92 7.68 14.10
C ILE A 63 -15.85 6.81 14.76
N VAL A 64 -14.97 6.23 13.96
CA VAL A 64 -13.85 5.41 14.43
C VAL A 64 -12.54 6.07 14.02
N LEU A 65 -11.69 6.37 15.01
CA LEU A 65 -10.36 6.93 14.80
C LEU A 65 -9.32 5.81 14.89
N ILE A 66 -8.50 5.64 13.85
CA ILE A 66 -7.44 4.62 13.85
C ILE A 66 -6.13 5.29 13.47
N ASP A 67 -5.17 5.22 14.38
CA ASP A 67 -3.80 5.62 14.06
C ASP A 67 -3.08 4.45 13.37
N GLU A 68 -2.35 4.75 12.31
CA GLU A 68 -1.56 3.79 11.52
C GLU A 68 -2.35 2.53 11.12
N LEU A 69 -3.43 2.70 10.35
CA LEU A 69 -4.30 1.58 9.91
C LEU A 69 -3.51 0.44 9.25
N ASP A 70 -2.39 0.76 8.62
CA ASP A 70 -1.52 -0.14 7.88
C ASP A 70 -0.47 -0.88 8.73
N LEU A 71 -0.38 -0.60 10.03
CA LEU A 71 0.67 -1.12 10.91
C LEU A 71 0.65 -2.66 10.95
N HIS A 72 1.83 -3.27 10.74
CA HIS A 72 2.06 -4.72 10.67
C HIS A 72 1.28 -5.49 9.57
N LEU A 73 0.49 -4.80 8.74
CA LEU A 73 -0.21 -5.43 7.63
C LEU A 73 0.71 -5.69 6.45
N HIS A 74 0.55 -6.85 5.84
CA HIS A 74 1.21 -7.13 4.57
C HIS A 74 0.64 -6.19 3.48
N PRO A 75 1.45 -5.65 2.54
CA PRO A 75 1.00 -4.70 1.52
C PRO A 75 -0.24 -5.14 0.73
N SER A 76 -0.34 -6.43 0.39
CA SER A 76 -1.51 -6.97 -0.32
C SER A 76 -2.82 -6.82 0.45
N TRP A 77 -2.77 -6.76 1.78
CA TRP A 77 -3.94 -6.53 2.63
C TRP A 77 -4.25 -5.06 2.80
N GLN A 78 -3.23 -4.20 2.87
CA GLN A 78 -3.42 -2.74 2.91
C GLN A 78 -4.30 -2.30 1.73
N VAL A 79 -4.00 -2.76 0.50
CA VAL A 79 -4.80 -2.46 -0.70
C VAL A 79 -6.27 -2.92 -0.59
N ARG A 80 -6.54 -4.00 0.15
CA ARG A 80 -7.87 -4.62 0.23
C ARG A 80 -8.69 -4.19 1.45
N LEU A 81 -8.04 -3.64 2.48
CA LEU A 81 -8.69 -3.39 3.77
C LEU A 81 -9.74 -2.28 3.65
N VAL A 82 -9.38 -1.13 3.08
CA VAL A 82 -10.28 0.03 2.97
C VAL A 82 -11.58 -0.31 2.22
N PRO A 83 -11.56 -0.96 1.03
CA PRO A 83 -12.79 -1.36 0.35
C PRO A 83 -13.64 -2.35 1.16
N VAL A 84 -13.00 -3.23 1.93
CA VAL A 84 -13.70 -4.16 2.82
C VAL A 84 -14.40 -3.40 3.95
N LEU A 85 -13.72 -2.46 4.61
CA LEU A 85 -14.31 -1.67 5.70
C LEU A 85 -15.51 -0.86 5.20
N LYS A 86 -15.39 -0.17 4.07
CA LYS A 86 -16.51 0.59 3.47
C LYS A 86 -17.72 -0.28 3.15
N ARG A 87 -17.49 -1.53 2.73
CA ARG A 87 -18.56 -2.48 2.40
C ARG A 87 -19.21 -3.08 3.64
N VAL A 88 -18.41 -3.42 4.65
CA VAL A 88 -18.88 -4.11 5.87
C VAL A 88 -19.55 -3.13 6.84
N PHE A 89 -19.03 -1.91 6.92
CA PHE A 89 -19.49 -0.87 7.84
C PHE A 89 -19.86 0.42 7.07
N PRO A 90 -20.88 0.37 6.20
CA PRO A 90 -21.26 1.47 5.31
C PRO A 90 -21.69 2.75 6.03
N ARG A 91 -22.08 2.68 7.31
CA ARG A 91 -22.52 3.86 8.09
C ARG A 91 -21.53 4.29 9.18
N ILE A 92 -20.36 3.65 9.24
CA ILE A 92 -19.25 4.10 10.09
C ILE A 92 -18.36 5.05 9.30
N GLN A 93 -18.05 6.20 9.87
CA GLN A 93 -17.00 7.08 9.37
C GLN A 93 -15.66 6.69 9.99
N PHE A 94 -14.77 6.11 9.19
CA PHE A 94 -13.39 5.87 9.60
C PHE A 94 -12.53 7.10 9.29
N ILE A 95 -11.85 7.63 10.31
CA ILE A 95 -10.80 8.63 10.15
C ILE A 95 -9.50 7.92 10.54
N VAL A 96 -8.62 7.76 9.55
CA VAL A 96 -7.42 6.95 9.72
C VAL A 96 -6.18 7.73 9.33
N THR A 97 -5.08 7.47 10.01
CA THR A 97 -3.75 7.93 9.59
C THR A 97 -3.00 6.77 8.94
N THR A 98 -2.05 7.10 8.07
CA THR A 98 -1.21 6.11 7.41
C THR A 98 0.08 6.75 6.89
N HIS A 99 1.16 5.98 6.95
CA HIS A 99 2.39 6.25 6.22
C HIS A 99 2.58 5.31 5.01
N SER A 100 1.61 4.41 4.76
CA SER A 100 1.70 3.45 3.67
C SER A 100 1.12 4.02 2.37
N PRO A 101 1.91 4.03 1.28
CA PRO A 101 1.40 4.37 -0.05
C PRO A 101 0.39 3.34 -0.58
N MET A 102 0.31 2.15 0.01
CA MET A 102 -0.53 1.05 -0.48
C MET A 102 -2.01 1.25 -0.17
N LEU A 103 -2.36 2.12 0.79
CA LEU A 103 -3.76 2.46 1.07
C LEU A 103 -4.33 3.46 0.05
N LEU A 104 -3.49 4.32 -0.52
CA LEU A 104 -3.93 5.42 -1.37
C LEU A 104 -4.75 4.99 -2.60
N PRO A 105 -4.38 3.93 -3.36
CA PRO A 105 -5.16 3.51 -4.52
C PRO A 105 -6.60 3.07 -4.20
N ALA A 106 -6.90 2.75 -2.94
CA ALA A 106 -8.23 2.35 -2.50
C ALA A 106 -9.13 3.53 -2.07
N LEU A 107 -8.59 4.75 -2.06
CA LEU A 107 -9.26 5.97 -1.63
C LEU A 107 -9.58 6.89 -2.82
N GLU A 108 -10.65 7.66 -2.69
CA GLU A 108 -10.96 8.77 -3.58
C GLU A 108 -10.16 10.02 -3.18
N ARG A 109 -9.94 10.93 -4.13
CA ARG A 109 -9.23 12.19 -3.88
C ARG A 109 -9.81 12.99 -2.70
N HIS A 110 -11.14 13.00 -2.55
CA HIS A 110 -11.82 13.74 -1.49
C HIS A 110 -11.83 13.03 -0.13
N GLU A 111 -11.32 11.79 -0.06
CA GLU A 111 -11.19 11.01 1.18
C GLU A 111 -9.79 11.12 1.79
N ILE A 112 -8.90 11.88 1.13
CA ILE A 112 -7.49 11.99 1.51
C ILE A 112 -7.20 13.42 1.95
N VAL A 113 -6.52 13.54 3.08
CA VAL A 113 -5.95 14.78 3.59
C VAL A 113 -4.46 14.54 3.79
N MET A 114 -3.62 15.36 3.16
CA MET A 114 -2.17 15.28 3.37
C MET A 114 -1.79 16.22 4.51
N LEU A 115 -0.97 15.72 5.43
CA LEU A 115 -0.40 16.52 6.51
C LEU A 115 1.05 16.88 6.19
N ARG A 116 1.41 18.15 6.37
CA ARG A 116 2.77 18.67 6.17
C ARG A 116 3.14 19.63 7.28
N LEU A 117 4.45 19.88 7.42
CA LEU A 117 4.96 20.96 8.25
C LEU A 117 5.20 22.19 7.37
N ASP A 118 4.73 23.36 7.82
CA ASP A 118 5.03 24.63 7.17
C ASP A 118 6.45 25.14 7.53
N GLU A 119 6.81 26.34 7.05
CA GLU A 119 8.12 26.96 7.32
C GLU A 119 8.37 27.24 8.82
N ASN A 120 7.30 27.34 9.62
CA ASN A 120 7.38 27.58 11.06
C ASN A 120 7.41 26.27 11.87
N GLY A 121 7.22 25.13 11.21
CA GLY A 121 7.10 23.82 11.85
C GLY A 121 5.69 23.49 12.34
N ASP A 122 4.67 24.26 11.92
CA ASP A 122 3.27 24.00 12.24
C ASP A 122 2.67 22.96 11.27
N VAL A 123 1.80 22.10 11.78
CA VAL A 123 1.11 21.09 10.95
C VAL A 123 -0.01 21.76 10.14
N VAL A 124 0.08 21.64 8.82
CA VAL A 124 -0.92 22.11 7.86
C VAL A 124 -1.54 20.94 7.11
N ALA A 125 -2.83 21.06 6.80
CA ALA A 125 -3.58 20.11 6.00
C ALA A 125 -3.71 20.61 4.55
N GLU A 126 -3.31 19.79 3.59
CA GLU A 126 -3.38 20.08 2.16
C GLU A 126 -4.22 19.02 1.43
N PRO A 127 -5.02 19.42 0.43
CA PRO A 127 -5.67 18.46 -0.44
C PRO A 127 -4.63 17.74 -1.31
N PRO A 128 -4.84 16.46 -1.65
CA PRO A 128 -3.93 15.73 -2.53
C PRO A 128 -3.87 16.36 -3.93
N PRO A 129 -2.72 16.29 -4.62
CA PRO A 129 -2.54 16.95 -5.92
C PRO A 129 -3.44 16.34 -7.00
N ALA A 130 -3.68 15.03 -6.97
CA ALA A 130 -4.53 14.32 -7.91
C ALA A 130 -5.09 13.02 -7.27
N SER A 131 -5.95 12.31 -8.01
CA SER A 131 -6.49 11.02 -7.57
C SER A 131 -5.43 9.92 -7.67
N PRO A 132 -5.20 9.11 -6.62
CA PRO A 132 -4.18 8.05 -6.62
C PRO A 132 -4.59 6.79 -7.39
N LYS A 133 -5.87 6.62 -7.75
CA LYS A 133 -6.41 5.37 -8.32
C LYS A 133 -5.74 4.89 -9.61
N LEU A 134 -5.25 5.82 -10.42
CA LEU A 134 -4.64 5.54 -11.72
C LEU A 134 -3.13 5.81 -11.72
N MET A 135 -2.56 6.12 -10.55
CA MET A 135 -1.14 6.41 -10.43
C MET A 135 -0.33 5.11 -10.31
N THR A 136 0.83 5.12 -10.93
CA THR A 136 1.89 4.14 -10.69
C THR A 136 2.45 4.30 -9.27
N GLY A 137 3.12 3.28 -8.77
CA GLY A 137 3.78 3.35 -7.45
C GLY A 137 4.75 4.53 -7.35
N SER A 138 5.56 4.78 -8.39
CA SER A 138 6.50 5.90 -8.44
C SER A 138 5.80 7.27 -8.39
N GLU A 139 4.68 7.43 -9.09
CA GLU A 139 3.88 8.66 -9.05
C GLU A 139 3.27 8.89 -7.67
N ILE A 140 2.81 7.83 -6.99
CA ILE A 140 2.32 7.91 -5.61
C ILE A 140 3.43 8.39 -4.68
N TYR A 141 4.60 7.76 -4.73
CA TYR A 141 5.76 8.14 -3.91
C TYR A 141 6.18 9.59 -4.14
N SER A 142 6.22 10.04 -5.39
CA SER A 142 6.57 11.41 -5.73
C SER A 142 5.51 12.41 -5.28
N SER A 143 4.22 12.13 -5.54
CA SER A 143 3.14 13.10 -5.39
C SER A 143 2.63 13.23 -3.94
N PHE A 144 2.63 12.14 -3.18
CA PHE A 144 2.07 12.09 -1.83
C PHE A 144 3.16 12.11 -0.74
N PHE A 145 4.33 11.53 -1.02
CA PHE A 145 5.41 11.37 -0.03
C PHE A 145 6.65 12.21 -0.33
N ASN A 146 6.64 13.01 -1.40
CA ASN A 146 7.76 13.85 -1.85
C ASN A 146 9.08 13.07 -2.04
N ILE A 147 8.98 11.77 -2.38
CA ILE A 147 10.15 10.93 -2.65
C ILE A 147 10.47 11.03 -4.15
N GLN A 148 11.32 11.99 -4.50
CA GLN A 148 11.69 12.26 -5.89
C GLN A 148 12.83 11.35 -6.40
N LYS A 149 13.69 10.85 -5.51
CA LYS A 149 14.78 9.93 -5.84
C LYS A 149 14.54 8.56 -5.19
N LEU A 150 13.99 7.64 -5.97
CA LEU A 150 13.86 6.23 -5.57
C LEU A 150 15.23 5.51 -5.52
N TYR A 151 16.23 6.04 -6.23
CA TYR A 151 17.61 5.58 -6.18
C TYR A 151 18.49 6.73 -5.68
N PRO A 152 18.88 6.77 -4.40
CA PRO A 152 19.65 7.87 -3.83
C PRO A 152 21.15 7.78 -4.17
N SER A 153 21.52 7.29 -5.35
CA SER A 153 22.92 7.11 -5.78
C SER A 153 23.15 7.61 -7.21
N ASP A 154 24.38 8.04 -7.49
CA ASP A 154 24.80 8.44 -8.84
C ASP A 154 24.55 7.31 -9.86
N LEU A 155 24.78 6.07 -9.45
CA LEU A 155 24.49 4.87 -10.25
C LEU A 155 23.00 4.74 -10.59
N GLY A 156 22.12 5.13 -9.66
CA GLY A 156 20.68 5.16 -9.87
C GLY A 156 20.22 6.27 -10.82
N ASP A 157 20.88 7.43 -10.79
CA ASP A 157 20.65 8.53 -11.73
C ASP A 157 21.07 8.12 -13.15
N GLU A 158 22.20 7.42 -13.26
CA GLU A 158 22.69 6.82 -14.52
C GLU A 158 21.77 5.73 -15.06
N LEU A 159 21.26 4.85 -14.19
CA LEU A 159 20.28 3.84 -14.58
C LEU A 159 19.01 4.47 -15.15
N ARG A 160 18.46 5.51 -14.50
CA ARG A 160 17.26 6.21 -15.01
C ARG A 160 17.52 6.84 -16.37
N ARG A 161 18.68 7.48 -16.56
CA ARG A 161 19.07 8.08 -17.84
C ARG A 161 19.22 7.01 -18.93
N TYR A 162 19.86 5.88 -18.62
CA TYR A 162 19.94 4.74 -19.53
C TYR A 162 18.55 4.23 -19.90
N THR A 163 17.67 3.97 -18.93
CA THR A 163 16.31 3.46 -19.18
C THR A 163 15.53 4.39 -20.10
N TYR A 164 15.58 5.71 -19.86
CA TYR A 164 14.97 6.72 -20.73
C TYR A 164 15.47 6.60 -22.17
N LEU A 165 16.79 6.69 -22.38
CA LEU A 165 17.39 6.65 -23.72
C LEU A 165 17.19 5.30 -24.42
N SER A 166 17.22 4.20 -23.67
CA SER A 166 17.01 2.86 -24.21
C SER A 166 15.58 2.62 -24.71
N SER A 167 14.61 3.39 -24.19
CA SER A 167 13.20 3.32 -24.58
C SER A 167 12.81 4.30 -25.70
N ASP A 168 13.70 5.22 -26.07
CA ASP A 168 13.45 6.25 -27.08
C ASP A 168 14.01 5.82 -28.46
N PRO A 169 13.16 5.51 -29.45
CA PRO A 169 13.61 5.19 -30.81
C PRO A 169 14.07 6.41 -31.60
N THR A 170 13.73 7.63 -31.15
CA THR A 170 14.02 8.90 -31.83
C THR A 170 15.32 9.57 -31.37
N ARG A 171 16.07 8.90 -30.50
CA ARG A 171 17.33 9.41 -29.93
C ARG A 171 18.33 9.85 -31.00
N THR A 172 19.03 10.94 -30.69
CA THR A 172 20.10 11.51 -31.50
C THR A 172 21.38 10.64 -31.47
N ASP A 173 22.35 10.92 -32.34
CA ASP A 173 23.64 10.21 -32.35
C ASP A 173 24.42 10.43 -31.05
N GLU A 174 24.34 11.62 -30.47
CA GLU A 174 24.94 11.96 -29.18
C GLU A 174 24.31 11.16 -28.05
N GLU A 175 22.97 11.08 -28.04
CA GLU A 175 22.21 10.32 -27.04
C GLU A 175 22.39 8.81 -27.17
N ASP A 176 22.50 8.27 -28.39
CA ASP A 176 22.82 6.86 -28.61
C ASP A 176 24.22 6.52 -28.08
N THR A 177 25.20 7.41 -28.32
CA THR A 177 26.55 7.26 -27.77
C THR A 177 26.55 7.34 -26.24
N GLU A 178 25.79 8.28 -25.66
CA GLU A 178 25.60 8.40 -24.22
C GLU A 178 24.99 7.11 -23.63
N MET A 179 23.93 6.59 -24.27
CA MET A 179 23.24 5.37 -23.85
C MET A 179 24.18 4.17 -23.82
N LEU A 180 24.99 3.95 -24.87
CA LEU A 180 25.97 2.87 -24.92
C LEU A 180 27.06 3.01 -23.85
N ARG A 181 27.51 4.25 -23.57
CA ARG A 181 28.47 4.53 -22.47
C ARG A 181 27.87 4.17 -21.12
N LEU A 182 26.61 4.57 -20.87
CA LEU A 182 25.90 4.26 -19.63
C LEU A 182 25.65 2.75 -19.50
N GLN A 183 25.27 2.07 -20.58
CA GLN A 183 25.09 0.62 -20.61
C GLN A 183 26.35 -0.10 -20.12
N LYS A 184 27.50 0.23 -20.72
CA LYS A 184 28.79 -0.35 -20.36
C LYS A 184 29.11 -0.11 -18.89
N LYS A 185 28.96 1.12 -18.40
CA LYS A 185 29.24 1.50 -17.01
C LYS A 185 28.36 0.72 -16.02
N LEU A 186 27.06 0.58 -16.32
CA LEU A 186 26.11 -0.14 -15.49
C LEU A 186 26.42 -1.65 -15.45
N THR A 187 26.78 -2.24 -16.59
CA THR A 187 27.21 -3.64 -16.67
C THR A 187 28.51 -3.89 -15.90
N GLU A 188 29.49 -2.99 -15.99
CA GLU A 188 30.73 -3.05 -15.20
C GLU A 188 30.48 -2.96 -13.69
N ALA A 189 29.44 -2.23 -13.28
CA ALA A 189 28.98 -2.16 -11.90
C ALA A 189 28.22 -3.43 -11.43
N GLY A 190 28.07 -4.45 -12.30
CA GLY A 190 27.42 -5.71 -11.98
C GLY A 190 25.90 -5.68 -12.06
N LEU A 191 25.30 -4.65 -12.67
CA LEU A 191 23.86 -4.58 -12.90
C LEU A 191 23.50 -5.33 -14.19
N ASP A 192 22.70 -6.38 -14.07
CA ASP A 192 22.02 -7.02 -15.21
C ASP A 192 20.79 -6.18 -15.56
N LEU A 193 20.82 -5.58 -16.76
CA LEU A 193 19.80 -4.64 -17.21
C LEU A 193 18.59 -5.32 -17.84
N GLY A 194 18.69 -6.60 -18.23
CA GLY A 194 17.58 -7.46 -18.70
C GLY A 194 16.77 -6.98 -19.92
N LEU A 195 17.02 -5.78 -20.44
CA LEU A 195 16.28 -5.15 -21.53
C LEU A 195 17.26 -4.53 -22.55
N PRO A 196 17.30 -5.05 -23.79
CA PRO A 196 18.08 -4.44 -24.85
C PRO A 196 17.45 -3.10 -25.27
N PRO A 197 18.24 -2.12 -25.71
CA PRO A 197 17.71 -0.85 -26.17
C PRO A 197 16.84 -1.02 -27.42
N VAL A 198 15.76 -0.26 -27.50
CA VAL A 198 14.89 -0.20 -28.67
C VAL A 198 15.72 0.26 -29.89
N PRO A 199 15.57 -0.37 -31.07
CA PRO A 199 16.22 0.09 -32.29
C PRO A 199 15.85 1.54 -32.62
N ARG A 200 16.79 2.28 -33.23
CA ARG A 200 16.54 3.66 -33.67
C ARG A 200 15.69 3.67 -34.94
N ASP A 201 14.69 4.54 -34.96
CA ASP A 201 13.95 4.88 -36.17
C ASP A 201 14.76 5.95 -36.93
N LEU A 202 15.77 5.47 -37.67
CA LEU A 202 16.58 6.33 -38.53
C LEU A 202 15.78 6.65 -39.81
N PRO A 203 15.60 7.92 -40.19
CA PRO A 203 15.07 8.29 -41.49
C PRO A 203 16.00 7.91 -42.65
#